data_AF-A0A4Y2AYU0-F1
#
_entry.id   AF-A0A4Y2AYU0-F1
#
_cell.length_a   1.000
_cell.length_b   1.000
_cell.length_c   1.000
_cell.angle_alpha   90.00
_cell.angle_beta   90.00
_cell.angle_gamma   90.00
#
_symmetry.space_group_name_H-M   'P 1'
#
loop_
_entity.id
_entity.type
_entity.pdbx_description
1 polymer ?
#
loop_
_entity_poly.entity_id
_entity_poly.type
_entity_poly.pdbx_seq_one_letter_code
_entity_poly.pdbx_strand_id
1 'polypeptide(L)'
;MALHPLIGGNSRLSLGNRLLLYKSLLRPLISYASPVWGAAANMHFIGLERLQNMAVRQIARQPWYIRNRTIRKDLRLPTIQEYFKNIAERLFKKIDASSNTALQKIPAYDPRGNRNRRRPRAALHR
;
A
#
# COMPACT_ATOMS: atom_id res chain seq x y z
N MET A 1 9.71 -16.06 -9.24
CA MET A 1 9.54 -14.59 -9.37
C MET A 1 9.76 -14.18 -10.84
N ALA A 2 8.73 -14.30 -11.69
CA ALA A 2 8.85 -14.14 -13.15
C ALA A 2 9.23 -12.72 -13.63
N LEU A 3 9.07 -11.69 -12.79
CA LEU A 3 9.36 -10.29 -13.14
C LEU A 3 10.80 -9.85 -12.86
N HIS A 4 11.62 -10.70 -12.26
CA HIS A 4 13.00 -10.37 -11.90
C HIS A 4 13.86 -9.93 -13.10
N PRO A 5 13.76 -10.53 -14.31
CA PRO A 5 14.53 -10.08 -15.47
C PRO A 5 14.20 -8.65 -15.92
N LEU A 6 12.96 -8.21 -15.74
CA LEU A 6 12.47 -6.90 -16.20
C LEU A 6 12.72 -5.79 -15.19
N ILE A 7 12.56 -6.09 -13.90
CA ILE A 7 12.65 -5.11 -12.81
C ILE A 7 14.05 -5.11 -12.17
N GLY A 8 14.81 -6.20 -12.33
CA GLY A 8 16.09 -6.42 -11.68
C GLY A 8 17.20 -5.49 -12.17
N GLY A 9 18.31 -5.51 -11.42
CA GLY A 9 19.47 -4.65 -11.64
C GLY A 9 20.08 -4.78 -13.04
N ASN A 10 19.95 -5.93 -13.70
CA ASN A 10 20.53 -6.19 -15.03
C ASN A 10 19.61 -5.77 -16.19
N SER A 11 18.38 -5.31 -15.92
CA SER A 11 17.41 -4.92 -16.95
C SER A 11 17.84 -3.65 -17.70
N ARG A 12 17.90 -3.70 -19.03
CA ARG A 12 18.27 -2.54 -19.89
C ARG A 12 17.21 -1.43 -19.95
N LEU A 13 16.07 -1.60 -19.28
CA LEU A 13 14.99 -0.62 -19.28
C LEU A 13 15.40 0.71 -18.61
N SER A 14 14.70 1.80 -18.93
CA SER A 14 14.87 3.06 -18.20
C SER A 14 14.34 2.95 -16.76
N LEU A 15 14.79 3.84 -15.87
CA LEU A 15 14.29 3.90 -14.49
C LEU A 15 12.76 4.11 -14.47
N GLY A 16 12.25 4.99 -15.33
CA GLY A 16 10.81 5.26 -15.47
C GLY A 16 10.01 4.01 -15.85
N ASN A 17 10.50 3.21 -16.81
CA ASN A 17 9.80 1.99 -17.24
C ASN A 17 9.80 0.92 -16.15
N ARG A 18 10.91 0.73 -15.44
CA ARG A 18 10.94 -0.19 -14.28
C ARG A 18 9.99 0.26 -13.17
N LEU A 19 9.95 1.56 -12.89
CA LEU A 19 9.04 2.12 -11.91
C LEU A 19 7.57 1.96 -12.33
N LEU A 20 7.28 2.12 -13.62
CA LEU A 20 5.95 1.89 -14.19
C LEU A 20 5.52 0.43 -13.99
N LEU A 21 6.39 -0.54 -14.33
CA LEU A 21 6.13 -1.97 -14.12
C LEU A 21 5.85 -2.30 -12.65
N TYR A 22 6.61 -1.70 -11.72
CA TYR A 22 6.34 -1.84 -10.30
C TYR A 22 4.95 -1.30 -9.91
N LYS A 23 4.57 -0.12 -10.41
CA LYS A 23 3.27 0.50 -10.11
C LYS A 23 2.09 -0.25 -10.73
N SER A 24 2.26 -0.87 -11.89
CA SER A 24 1.19 -1.57 -12.61
C SER A 24 1.03 -3.03 -12.19
N LEU A 25 2.13 -3.74 -11.88
CA LEU A 25 2.08 -5.17 -11.58
C LEU A 25 2.27 -5.46 -10.09
N LEU A 26 3.37 -4.98 -9.51
CA LEU A 26 3.73 -5.37 -8.14
C LEU A 26 2.87 -4.66 -7.10
N ARG A 27 2.59 -3.37 -7.30
CA ARG A 27 1.81 -2.58 -6.36
C ARG A 27 0.37 -3.11 -6.18
N PRO A 28 -0.39 -3.44 -7.23
CA PRO A 28 -1.71 -4.06 -7.08
C PRO A 28 -1.67 -5.41 -6.37
N LEU A 29 -0.69 -6.27 -6.67
CA LEU A 29 -0.49 -7.55 -5.98
C LEU A 29 -0.24 -7.36 -4.48
N ILE A 30 0.49 -6.30 -4.12
CA ILE A 30 0.70 -5.97 -2.71
C ILE A 30 -0.55 -5.34 -2.08
N SER A 31 -1.34 -4.55 -2.83
CA SER A 31 -2.41 -3.72 -2.27
C SER A 31 -3.84 -4.24 -2.44
N TYR A 32 -4.05 -5.43 -3.02
CA TYR A 32 -5.38 -5.90 -3.45
C TYR A 32 -6.43 -5.91 -2.32
N ALA A 33 -6.03 -6.25 -1.09
CA ALA A 33 -6.91 -6.30 0.08
C ALA A 33 -6.64 -5.18 1.10
N SER A 34 -5.99 -4.09 0.68
CA SER A 34 -5.57 -2.99 1.57
C SER A 34 -6.66 -2.39 2.48
N PRO A 35 -7.93 -2.20 2.05
CA PRO A 35 -8.96 -1.66 2.95
C PRO A 35 -9.38 -2.63 4.05
N VAL A 36 -9.28 -3.94 3.77
CA VAL A 36 -9.62 -5.00 4.73
C VAL A 36 -8.49 -5.20 5.74
N TRP A 37 -7.25 -5.08 5.28
CA TRP A 37 -6.06 -5.28 6.11
C TRP A 37 -5.79 -4.19 7.13
N GLY A 38 -6.57 -3.10 7.17
CA GLY A 38 -6.44 -2.09 8.24
C GLY A 38 -6.52 -2.67 9.66
N ALA A 39 -7.20 -3.81 9.85
CA ALA A 39 -7.26 -4.52 11.13
C ALA A 39 -6.19 -5.62 11.32
N ALA A 40 -5.34 -5.86 10.32
CA ALA A 40 -4.32 -6.92 10.37
C ALA A 40 -3.19 -6.57 11.35
N ALA A 41 -2.45 -7.59 11.79
CA ALA A 41 -1.31 -7.40 12.66
C ALA A 41 -0.17 -6.62 11.97
N ASN A 42 0.50 -5.74 12.73
CA ASN A 42 1.63 -4.92 12.26
C ASN A 42 2.74 -5.75 11.59
N MET A 43 2.95 -6.99 12.01
CA MET A 43 3.96 -7.88 11.42
C MET A 43 3.75 -8.12 9.91
N HIS A 44 2.50 -8.24 9.46
CA HIS A 44 2.20 -8.42 8.04
C HIS A 44 2.55 -7.18 7.24
N PHE A 45 2.27 -5.98 7.78
CA PHE A 45 2.67 -4.72 7.17
C PHE A 45 4.19 -4.61 7.03
N ILE A 46 4.95 -4.99 8.06
CA ILE A 46 6.43 -5.01 8.01
C ILE A 46 6.92 -5.98 6.93
N GLY A 47 6.27 -7.14 6.75
CA GLY A 47 6.56 -8.07 5.67
C GLY A 47 6.35 -7.46 4.29
N LEU A 48 5.20 -6.82 4.07
CA LEU A 48 4.91 -6.15 2.81
C LEU A 48 5.88 -4.99 2.55
N GLU A 49 6.18 -4.18 3.56
CA GLU A 49 7.12 -3.06 3.42
C GLU A 49 8.52 -3.54 3.06
N ARG A 50 8.96 -4.69 3.61
CA ARG A 50 10.21 -5.34 3.19
C ARG A 50 10.18 -5.68 1.69
N LEU A 51 9.09 -6.26 1.18
CA LEU A 51 8.93 -6.56 -0.25
C LEU A 51 9.00 -5.29 -1.11
N GLN A 52 8.31 -4.21 -0.72
CA GLN A 52 8.41 -2.93 -1.43
C GLN A 52 9.84 -2.39 -1.41
N ASN A 53 10.49 -2.37 -0.25
CA ASN A 53 11.84 -1.82 -0.11
C ASN A 53 12.86 -2.59 -0.95
N MET A 54 12.76 -3.92 -1.01
CA MET A 54 13.59 -4.76 -1.87
C MET A 54 13.37 -4.43 -3.35
N ALA A 55 12.12 -4.41 -3.81
CA ALA A 55 11.80 -4.12 -5.21
C ALA A 55 12.25 -2.71 -5.63
N VAL A 56 11.99 -1.71 -4.79
CA VAL A 56 12.36 -0.31 -5.04
C VAL A 56 13.87 -0.15 -5.14
N ARG A 57 14.64 -0.79 -4.24
CA ARG A 57 16.10 -0.77 -4.28
C ARG A 57 16.65 -1.40 -5.56
N GLN A 58 16.08 -2.53 -5.99
CA GLN A 58 16.45 -3.19 -7.25
C GLN A 58 16.19 -2.27 -8.46
N ILE A 59 15.03 -1.59 -8.49
CA ILE A 59 14.66 -0.65 -9.56
C ILE A 59 15.63 0.52 -9.65
N ALA A 60 15.99 1.08 -8.49
CA ALA A 60 16.88 2.23 -8.38
C ALA A 60 18.37 1.87 -8.53
N ARG A 61 18.70 0.57 -8.54
CA ARG A 61 20.08 0.04 -8.58
C ARG A 61 20.99 0.65 -7.51
N GLN A 62 20.44 0.83 -6.31
CA GLN A 62 21.16 1.51 -5.22
C GLN A 62 21.92 0.52 -4.34
N PRO A 63 23.15 0.85 -3.93
CA PRO A 63 23.95 -0.01 -3.06
C PRO A 63 23.36 -0.09 -1.65
N TRP A 64 23.65 -1.18 -0.94
CA TRP A 64 23.02 -1.56 0.33
C TRP A 64 23.08 -0.46 1.42
N TYR A 65 24.14 0.34 1.44
CA TYR A 65 24.35 1.39 2.44
C TYR A 65 23.46 2.63 2.26
N ILE A 66 22.87 2.84 1.07
CA ILE A 66 21.91 3.93 0.87
C ILE A 66 20.62 3.61 1.62
N ARG A 67 20.12 4.56 2.41
CA ARG A 67 18.93 4.36 3.24
C ARG A 67 17.67 4.21 2.38
N ASN A 68 16.81 3.22 2.67
CA ASN A 68 15.56 2.97 1.94
C ASN A 68 14.65 4.21 1.85
N ARG A 69 14.60 5.02 2.93
CA ARG A 69 13.80 6.25 2.94
C ARG A 69 14.24 7.26 1.88
N THR A 70 15.55 7.36 1.62
CA THR A 70 16.12 8.27 0.61
C THR A 70 15.70 7.81 -0.78
N ILE A 71 15.89 6.52 -1.08
CA ILE A 71 15.49 5.91 -2.36
C ILE A 71 13.99 6.14 -2.62
N ARG A 72 13.14 5.91 -1.62
CA ARG A 72 11.68 6.12 -1.74
C ARG A 72 11.33 7.59 -1.98
N LYS A 73 12.00 8.52 -1.28
CA LYS A 73 11.80 9.96 -1.44
C LYS A 73 12.17 10.41 -2.86
N ASP A 74 13.31 9.96 -3.37
CA ASP A 74 13.79 10.32 -4.72
C ASP A 74 12.85 9.77 -5.82
N LEU A 75 12.31 8.57 -5.62
CA LEU A 75 11.33 7.97 -6.52
C LEU A 75 9.88 8.44 -6.29
N ARG A 76 9.65 9.34 -5.32
CA ARG A 76 8.34 9.86 -4.91
C ARG A 76 7.33 8.74 -4.63
N LEU A 77 7.76 7.72 -3.89
CA LEU A 77 6.92 6.58 -3.51
C LEU A 77 6.49 6.65 -2.04
N PRO A 78 5.18 6.55 -1.73
CA PRO A 78 4.71 6.41 -0.36
C PRO A 78 5.12 5.04 0.21
N THR A 79 5.13 4.92 1.54
CA THR A 79 5.16 3.60 2.19
C THR A 79 3.91 2.81 1.84
N ILE A 80 3.95 1.49 2.05
CA ILE A 80 2.76 0.65 1.92
C ILE A 80 1.68 1.09 2.90
N GLN A 81 2.06 1.40 4.13
CA GLN A 81 1.11 1.85 5.16
C GLN A 81 0.40 3.14 4.74
N GLU A 82 1.14 4.15 4.28
CA GLU A 82 0.56 5.40 3.75
C GLU A 82 -0.34 5.14 2.54
N TYR A 83 0.10 4.28 1.62
CA TYR A 83 -0.67 3.93 0.44
C TYR A 83 -1.99 3.24 0.81
N PHE A 84 -1.96 2.32 1.78
CA PHE A 84 -3.16 1.61 2.24
C PHE A 84 -4.11 2.53 2.99
N LYS A 85 -3.57 3.42 3.84
CA LYS A 85 -4.35 4.45 4.51
C LYS A 85 -5.11 5.30 3.49
N ASN A 86 -4.43 5.77 2.45
CA ASN A 86 -5.04 6.54 1.37
C ASN A 86 -6.12 5.77 0.60
N ILE A 87 -5.93 4.48 0.32
CA ILE A 87 -6.95 3.65 -0.35
C ILE A 87 -8.16 3.47 0.56
N ALA A 88 -7.93 3.12 1.82
CA ALA A 88 -8.98 2.88 2.80
C ALA A 88 -9.82 4.14 3.03
N GLU A 89 -9.19 5.31 3.21
CA GLU A 89 -9.89 6.59 3.32
C GLU A 89 -10.77 6.89 2.11
N ARG A 90 -10.25 6.67 0.89
CA ARG A 90 -11.02 6.86 -0.35
C ARG A 90 -12.22 5.91 -0.43
N LEU A 91 -12.04 4.65 -0.01
CA LEU A 91 -13.12 3.67 0.01
C LEU A 91 -14.24 4.11 0.97
N PHE A 92 -13.89 4.43 2.23
CA PHE A 92 -14.91 4.79 3.21
C PHE A 92 -15.60 6.11 2.86
N LYS A 93 -14.87 7.12 2.35
CA LYS A 93 -15.49 8.35 1.83
C LYS A 93 -16.49 8.06 0.70
N LYS A 94 -16.18 7.13 -0.20
CA LYS A 94 -17.10 6.70 -1.27
C LYS A 94 -18.32 5.96 -0.74
N ILE A 95 -18.15 5.11 0.28
CA ILE A 95 -19.25 4.40 0.93
C ILE A 95 -20.20 5.42 1.57
N ASP A 96 -19.65 6.36 2.35
CA ASP A 96 -20.44 7.38 3.05
C ASP A 96 -21.16 8.33 2.06
N ALA A 97 -20.56 8.63 0.91
CA ALA A 97 -21.15 9.50 -0.13
C ALA A 97 -22.08 8.75 -1.11
N SER A 98 -22.25 7.43 -0.97
CA SER A 98 -23.00 6.66 -1.95
C SER A 98 -24.52 6.85 -1.83
N SER A 99 -25.20 6.90 -2.97
CA SER A 99 -26.67 6.92 -3.05
C SER A 99 -27.31 5.53 -2.96
N ASN A 100 -26.50 4.48 -2.79
CA ASN A 100 -26.99 3.11 -2.77
C ASN A 100 -27.76 2.83 -1.47
N THR A 101 -29.04 2.46 -1.60
CA THR A 101 -29.94 2.18 -0.48
C THR A 101 -29.40 1.09 0.45
N ALA A 102 -28.70 0.08 -0.07
CA ALA A 102 -28.11 -0.98 0.75
C ALA A 102 -26.97 -0.45 1.66
N LEU A 103 -26.19 0.51 1.15
CA LEU A 103 -25.11 1.14 1.92
C LEU A 103 -25.66 2.15 2.94
N GLN A 104 -26.74 2.87 2.61
CA GLN A 104 -27.40 3.78 3.53
C GLN A 104 -28.07 3.08 4.72
N LYS A 105 -28.50 1.83 4.53
CA LYS A 105 -29.03 0.99 5.63
C LYS A 105 -27.95 0.54 6.63
N ILE A 106 -26.66 0.69 6.29
CA ILE A 106 -25.58 0.35 7.22
C ILE A 106 -25.56 1.41 8.33
N PRO A 107 -25.58 1.00 9.62
CA PRO A 107 -25.57 1.95 10.73
C PRO A 107 -24.28 2.79 10.73
N ALA A 108 -24.41 4.03 11.20
CA ALA A 108 -23.28 4.94 11.35
C ALA A 108 -22.18 4.31 12.22
N TYR A 109 -20.94 4.35 11.72
CA TYR A 109 -19.81 3.73 12.39
C TYR A 109 -19.22 4.67 13.43
N ASP A 110 -19.32 4.32 14.72
CA ASP A 110 -18.60 5.00 15.79
C ASP A 110 -17.22 4.34 16.05
N PRO A 111 -16.10 5.02 15.76
CA PRO A 111 -14.76 4.48 16.01
C PRO A 111 -14.40 4.33 17.49
N ARG A 112 -15.11 5.00 18.41
CA ARG A 112 -14.82 5.00 19.86
C ARG A 112 -15.44 3.81 20.60
N GLY A 113 -16.42 3.14 20.01
CA GLY A 113 -17.05 1.96 20.60
C GLY A 113 -16.08 0.78 20.76
N ASN A 114 -16.10 0.13 21.93
CA ASN A 114 -15.22 -1.02 22.23
C ASN A 114 -15.29 -2.15 21.18
N ARG A 115 -16.49 -2.44 20.65
CA ARG A 115 -16.70 -3.44 19.59
C ARG A 115 -16.08 -3.05 18.23
N ASN A 116 -15.87 -1.75 18.01
CA ASN A 116 -15.44 -1.19 16.74
C ASN A 116 -13.93 -1.00 16.63
N ARG A 117 -13.20 -1.08 17.77
CA ARG A 117 -11.75 -0.85 17.86
C ARG A 117 -10.88 -1.83 17.05
N ARG A 118 -11.42 -3.01 16.70
CA ARG A 118 -10.75 -4.04 15.87
C ARG A 118 -11.14 -4.00 14.39
N ARG A 119 -11.94 -3.03 13.95
CA ARG A 119 -12.38 -2.92 12.55
C ARG A 119 -11.36 -2.14 11.72
N PRO A 120 -11.25 -2.39 10.41
CA PRO A 120 -10.30 -1.68 9.56
C PRO A 120 -10.53 -0.16 9.53
N ARG A 121 -11.79 0.28 9.65
CA ARG A 121 -12.14 1.71 9.72
C ARG A 121 -11.61 2.40 10.98
N ALA A 122 -11.49 1.70 12.12
CA ALA A 122 -10.86 2.26 13.33
C ALA A 122 -9.36 2.50 13.16
N ALA A 123 -8.68 1.70 12.32
CA ALA A 123 -7.24 1.85 12.11
C ALA A 123 -6.86 3.16 11.40
N LEU A 124 -7.82 3.83 10.74
CA LEU A 124 -7.61 5.15 10.16
C LEU A 124 -7.48 6.27 11.20
N HIS A 125 -8.08 6.05 12.38
CA HIS A 125 -8.16 7.01 13.47
C HIS A 125 -7.15 6.72 14.60
N ARG A 126 -6.26 5.74 14.40
CA ARG A 126 -5.10 5.48 15.25
C ARG A 126 -3.89 6.25 14.72
#